data_AF-A0A3D4V1I3-F1
#
_entry.id   AF-A0A3D4V1I3-F1
#
_cell.length_a   1.000
_cell.length_b   1.000
_cell.length_c   1.000
_cell.angle_alpha   90.00
_cell.angle_beta   90.00
_cell.angle_gamma   90.00
#
_symmetry.space_group_name_H-M   'P 1'
#
loop_
_entity.id
_entity.type
_entity.pdbx_description
1 polymer ?
#
loop_
_entity_poly.entity_id
_entity_poly.type
_entity_poly.pdbx_seq_one_letter_code
_entity_poly.pdbx_strand_id
1 'polypeptide(L)'
;MEKQLKIGRSIINSLKESTVTDTEIARKVSVSRLSVYKWKTGKAESIRQNHLESLAELLDKKVVVFKGTAELKPLSSESYQIKTISKESTMGNVETTQLINSLVESNKDLLNDKSRLRKENQYL
;
A
#
# COMPACT_ATOMS: atom_id res chain seq x y z
N MET A 1 2.08 11.92 -28.32
CA MET A 1 1.37 10.68 -27.90
C MET A 1 1.39 10.63 -26.37
N GLU A 2 0.25 10.44 -25.72
CA GLU A 2 0.21 10.27 -24.26
C GLU A 2 0.86 8.94 -23.86
N LYS A 3 1.73 8.97 -22.86
CA LYS A 3 2.44 7.80 -22.35
C LYS A 3 1.46 6.86 -21.64
N GLN A 4 1.50 5.59 -22.00
CA GLN A 4 0.74 4.52 -21.33
C GLN A 4 1.67 3.71 -20.42
N LEU A 5 1.17 3.33 -19.25
CA LEU A 5 1.88 2.54 -18.26
C LEU A 5 1.08 1.28 -17.95
N LYS A 6 1.79 0.16 -17.69
CA LYS A 6 1.13 -1.08 -17.29
C LYS A 6 0.51 -0.91 -15.90
N ILE A 7 -0.70 -1.43 -15.71
CA ILE A 7 -1.39 -1.36 -14.42
C ILE A 7 -0.79 -2.37 -13.45
N GLY A 8 -0.21 -1.87 -12.37
CA GLY A 8 0.29 -2.67 -11.26
C GLY A 8 -0.83 -3.15 -10.33
N ARG A 9 -0.51 -4.14 -9.48
CA ARG A 9 -1.49 -4.75 -8.57
C ARG A 9 -2.03 -3.77 -7.53
N SER A 10 -1.22 -2.82 -7.09
CA SER A 10 -1.65 -1.84 -6.09
C SER A 10 -2.73 -0.90 -6.61
N ILE A 11 -2.76 -0.59 -7.92
CA ILE A 11 -3.84 0.21 -8.52
C ILE A 11 -5.16 -0.57 -8.42
N ILE A 12 -5.14 -1.85 -8.81
CA ILE A 12 -6.29 -2.74 -8.75
C ILE A 12 -6.82 -2.84 -7.33
N ASN A 13 -5.93 -3.07 -6.36
CA ASN A 13 -6.32 -3.18 -4.95
C ASN A 13 -6.85 -1.86 -4.41
N SER A 14 -6.21 -0.73 -4.73
CA SER A 14 -6.68 0.59 -4.30
C SER A 14 -8.06 0.93 -4.85
N LEU A 15 -8.38 0.52 -6.09
CA LEU A 15 -9.73 0.68 -6.66
C LEU A 15 -10.78 -0.22 -6.01
N LYS A 16 -10.39 -1.40 -5.51
CA LYS A 16 -11.28 -2.34 -4.81
C LYS A 16 -11.54 -1.93 -3.36
N GLU A 17 -10.52 -1.42 -2.70
CA GLU A 17 -10.55 -0.99 -1.29
C GLU A 17 -11.10 0.43 -1.12
N SER A 18 -11.15 1.22 -2.20
CA SER A 18 -11.70 2.58 -2.19
C SER A 18 -13.19 2.57 -1.82
N THR A 19 -13.58 3.50 -0.97
CA THR A 19 -14.98 3.82 -0.67
C THR A 19 -15.63 4.67 -1.76
N VAL A 20 -14.84 5.20 -2.70
CA VAL A 20 -15.30 6.03 -3.82
C VAL A 20 -15.94 5.13 -4.88
N THR A 21 -17.11 5.53 -5.38
CA THR A 21 -17.83 4.73 -6.37
C THR A 21 -17.17 4.79 -7.75
N ASP A 22 -17.33 3.73 -8.56
CA ASP A 22 -16.79 3.71 -9.93
C ASP A 22 -17.29 4.91 -10.78
N THR A 23 -18.52 5.39 -10.52
CA THR A 23 -19.10 6.57 -11.18
C THR A 23 -18.38 7.86 -10.78
N GLU A 24 -18.06 8.03 -9.50
CA GLU A 24 -17.33 9.21 -9.01
C GLU A 24 -15.89 9.22 -9.48
N ILE A 25 -15.21 8.07 -9.46
CA ILE A 25 -13.86 7.90 -10.02
C ILE A 25 -13.88 8.27 -11.51
N ALA A 26 -14.83 7.72 -12.27
CA ALA A 26 -14.97 8.00 -13.69
C ALA A 26 -15.14 9.51 -13.98
N ARG A 27 -16.00 10.18 -13.21
CA ARG A 27 -16.23 11.63 -13.34
C ARG A 27 -14.98 12.44 -12.99
N LYS A 28 -14.30 12.12 -11.89
CA LYS A 28 -13.11 12.85 -11.43
C LYS A 28 -11.90 12.65 -12.34
N VAL A 29 -11.70 11.43 -12.83
CA VAL A 29 -10.60 11.06 -13.72
C VAL A 29 -10.94 11.33 -15.20
N SER A 30 -12.15 11.81 -15.51
CA SER A 30 -12.63 12.10 -16.85
C SER A 30 -12.59 10.90 -17.82
N VAL A 31 -13.02 9.73 -17.33
CA VAL A 31 -13.10 8.49 -18.11
C VAL A 31 -14.48 7.85 -18.03
N SER A 32 -14.73 6.86 -18.87
CA SER A 32 -15.95 6.06 -18.76
C SER A 32 -15.93 5.18 -17.49
N ARG A 33 -17.11 4.93 -16.91
CA ARG A 33 -17.26 3.95 -15.82
C ARG A 33 -16.77 2.56 -16.23
N LEU A 34 -16.93 2.18 -17.50
CA LEU A 34 -16.40 0.92 -18.03
C LEU A 34 -14.87 0.86 -17.98
N SER A 35 -14.18 1.98 -18.21
CA SER A 35 -12.72 2.06 -18.08
C SER A 35 -12.28 1.77 -16.64
N VAL A 36 -12.95 2.40 -15.67
CA VAL A 36 -12.70 2.16 -14.23
C VAL A 36 -12.94 0.71 -13.86
N TYR A 37 -14.06 0.13 -14.31
CA TYR A 37 -14.36 -1.29 -14.11
C TYR A 37 -13.25 -2.19 -14.68
N LYS A 38 -12.78 -1.93 -15.92
CA LYS A 38 -11.70 -2.71 -16.53
C LYS A 38 -10.40 -2.61 -15.75
N TRP A 39 -10.05 -1.44 -15.22
CA TRP A 39 -8.89 -1.27 -14.33
C TRP A 39 -9.08 -2.07 -13.03
N LYS A 40 -10.24 -1.95 -12.39
CA LYS A 40 -10.59 -2.64 -11.13
C LYS A 40 -10.61 -4.16 -11.25
N THR A 41 -10.95 -4.70 -12.41
CA THR A 41 -10.95 -6.15 -12.67
C THR A 41 -9.67 -6.65 -13.33
N GLY A 42 -8.71 -5.79 -13.67
CA GLY A 42 -7.51 -6.16 -14.40
C GLY A 42 -7.75 -6.57 -15.86
N LYS A 43 -8.89 -6.19 -16.45
CA LYS A 43 -9.22 -6.44 -17.88
C LYS A 43 -8.53 -5.46 -18.83
N ALA A 44 -7.99 -4.38 -18.30
CA ALA A 44 -7.14 -3.44 -19.04
C ALA A 44 -5.70 -3.57 -18.53
N GLU A 45 -4.76 -3.73 -19.46
CA GLU A 45 -3.34 -3.89 -19.13
C GLU A 45 -2.64 -2.57 -18.86
N SER A 46 -3.15 -1.47 -19.44
CA SER A 46 -2.52 -0.15 -19.38
C SER A 46 -3.49 0.97 -19.00
N ILE A 47 -2.92 2.02 -18.41
CA ILE A 47 -3.58 3.28 -18.10
C ILE A 47 -2.73 4.43 -18.63
N ARG A 48 -3.38 5.50 -19.08
CA ARG A 48 -2.68 6.71 -19.51
C ARG A 48 -2.14 7.45 -18.30
N GLN A 49 -0.97 8.07 -18.44
CA GLN A 49 -0.29 8.71 -17.32
C GLN A 49 -1.14 9.82 -16.65
N ASN A 50 -1.82 10.67 -17.43
CA ASN A 50 -2.71 11.70 -16.91
C ASN A 50 -3.86 11.13 -16.06
N HIS A 51 -4.53 10.08 -16.54
CA HIS A 51 -5.59 9.42 -15.77
C HIS A 51 -5.06 8.78 -14.49
N LEU A 52 -3.85 8.26 -14.53
CA LEU A 52 -3.21 7.66 -13.37
C LEU A 52 -2.84 8.72 -12.32
N GLU A 53 -2.36 9.89 -12.73
CA GLU A 53 -2.08 11.03 -11.84
C GLU A 53 -3.37 11.53 -11.17
N SER A 54 -4.45 11.75 -11.93
CA SER A 54 -5.75 12.12 -11.36
C SER A 54 -6.32 11.04 -10.44
N LEU A 55 -6.10 9.76 -10.76
CA LEU A 55 -6.52 8.65 -9.90
C LEU A 55 -5.72 8.63 -8.59
N ALA A 56 -4.42 8.91 -8.65
CA ALA A 56 -3.56 8.96 -7.48
C ALA A 56 -3.96 10.11 -6.54
N GLU A 57 -4.21 11.29 -7.10
CA GLU A 57 -4.72 12.45 -6.36
C GLU A 57 -6.07 12.13 -5.69
N LEU A 58 -7.02 11.55 -6.43
CA LEU A 58 -8.33 11.18 -5.89
C LEU A 58 -8.24 10.19 -4.71
N LEU A 59 -7.26 9.29 -4.75
CA LEU A 59 -7.09 8.23 -3.75
C LEU A 59 -6.09 8.60 -2.64
N ASP A 60 -5.59 9.84 -2.62
CA ASP A 60 -4.55 10.29 -1.69
C ASP A 60 -3.32 9.36 -1.71
N LYS A 61 -2.83 9.08 -2.91
CA LYS A 61 -1.67 8.21 -3.17
C LYS A 61 -0.70 8.88 -4.11
N LYS A 62 0.54 8.38 -4.13
CA LYS A 62 1.56 8.74 -5.12
C LYS A 62 1.74 7.64 -6.16
N VAL A 63 1.99 8.05 -7.39
CA VAL A 63 2.37 7.15 -8.49
C VAL A 63 3.84 6.79 -8.38
N VAL A 64 4.15 5.49 -8.42
CA VAL A 64 5.51 4.98 -8.52
C VAL A 64 5.60 4.08 -9.74
N VAL A 65 6.55 4.36 -10.63
CA VAL A 65 6.75 3.58 -11.86
C VAL A 65 8.03 2.76 -11.75
N PHE A 66 7.93 1.46 -12.00
CA PHE A 66 9.06 0.55 -12.05
C PHE A 66 8.97 -0.34 -13.29
N LYS A 67 10.00 -0.30 -14.14
CA LYS A 67 10.07 -1.08 -15.40
C LYS A 67 8.81 -0.97 -16.28
N GLY A 68 8.20 0.22 -16.35
CA GLY A 68 7.00 0.48 -17.15
C GLY A 68 5.68 0.05 -16.51
N THR A 69 5.71 -0.52 -15.30
CA THR A 69 4.53 -0.83 -14.48
C THR A 69 4.33 0.27 -13.46
N ALA A 70 3.11 0.75 -13.33
CA ALA A 70 2.75 1.78 -12.38
C ALA A 70 2.04 1.20 -11.16
N GLU A 71 2.43 1.69 -9.99
CA GLU A 71 1.90 1.31 -8.68
C GLU A 71 1.46 2.57 -7.91
N LEU A 72 0.42 2.47 -7.09
CA LEU A 72 0.00 3.50 -6.15
C LEU A 72 0.54 3.17 -4.75
N LYS A 73 1.26 4.11 -4.15
CA LYS A 73 1.74 4.00 -2.77
C LYS A 73 1.11 5.10 -1.89
N PRO A 74 0.98 4.90 -0.58
CA PRO A 74 0.61 5.96 0.34
C PRO A 74 1.54 7.19 0.20
N LEU A 75 0.99 8.39 0.40
CA LEU A 75 1.76 9.64 0.44
C LEU A 75 2.69 9.68 1.65
N SER A 76 2.22 9.22 2.82
CA SER A 76 3.06 9.00 3.99
C SER A 76 3.95 7.78 3.78
N SER A 77 5.25 8.02 3.79
CA SER A 77 6.23 6.95 3.72
C SER A 77 6.45 6.41 5.13
N GLU A 78 5.55 5.56 5.60
CA GLU A 78 5.82 4.71 6.77
C GLU A 78 6.03 3.27 6.32
N SER A 79 7.13 2.73 6.83
CA SER A 79 7.89 1.57 6.38
C SER A 79 7.08 0.31 6.12
N TYR A 80 7.46 -0.37 5.03
CA TYR A 80 7.04 -1.71 4.65
C TYR A 80 7.13 -2.71 5.81
N GLN A 81 6.03 -3.41 6.09
CA GLN A 81 6.12 -4.71 6.76
C GLN A 81 6.75 -5.70 5.79
N ILE A 82 8.02 -6.04 6.05
CA ILE A 82 8.72 -7.09 5.32
C ILE A 82 8.12 -8.43 5.74
N LYS A 83 7.40 -9.09 4.84
CA LYS A 83 7.16 -10.53 4.93
C LYS A 83 8.51 -11.22 4.80
N THR A 84 8.98 -11.81 5.89
CA THR A 84 10.18 -12.65 5.94
C THR A 84 10.10 -13.71 4.86
N ILE A 85 10.82 -13.53 3.75
CA ILE A 85 11.16 -14.61 2.83
C ILE A 85 12.50 -15.11 3.30
N SER A 86 12.49 -16.27 3.93
CA SER A 86 13.68 -17.02 4.30
C SER A 86 14.46 -17.37 3.03
N LYS A 87 15.64 -16.77 2.83
CA LYS A 87 16.90 -17.48 2.53
C LYS A 87 18.08 -16.54 2.25
N GLU A 88 19.20 -16.99 2.79
CA GLU A 88 20.60 -16.78 2.39
C GLU A 88 21.41 -15.64 3.01
N SER A 89 22.50 -16.10 3.63
CA SER A 89 23.46 -15.41 4.48
C SER A 89 24.26 -14.32 3.78
N THR A 90 24.38 -13.17 4.42
CA THR A 90 25.56 -12.30 4.35
C THR A 90 25.80 -11.65 5.72
N MET A 91 27.07 -11.51 6.09
CA MET A 91 27.60 -11.17 7.42
C MET A 91 27.16 -9.80 7.96
N GLY A 92 26.51 -8.96 7.14
CA GLY A 92 25.87 -7.69 7.55
C GLY A 92 24.44 -7.83 8.10
N ASN A 93 23.86 -9.04 8.09
CA ASN A 93 22.50 -9.28 8.59
C ASN A 93 22.44 -9.58 10.10
N VAL A 94 23.57 -9.77 10.77
CA VAL A 94 23.57 -10.18 12.19
C VAL A 94 23.18 -9.03 13.11
N GLU A 95 23.74 -7.84 12.90
CA GLU A 95 23.41 -6.65 13.70
C GLU A 95 21.96 -6.21 13.50
N THR A 96 21.47 -6.28 12.27
CA THR A 96 20.07 -5.98 11.96
C THR A 96 19.13 -7.02 12.55
N THR A 97 19.47 -8.31 12.52
CA THR A 97 18.68 -9.37 13.18
C THR A 97 18.66 -9.21 14.70
N GLN A 98 19.79 -8.82 15.30
CA GLN A 98 19.86 -8.55 16.74
C GLN A 98 19.02 -7.34 17.13
N LEU A 99 19.08 -6.24 16.38
CA LEU A 99 18.25 -5.06 16.61
C LEU A 99 16.76 -5.40 16.47
N ILE A 100 16.40 -6.20 15.46
CA ILE A 100 15.03 -6.66 15.23
C ILE A 100 14.52 -7.48 16.43
N ASN A 101 15.32 -8.42 16.93
CA ASN A 101 14.93 -9.25 18.06
C ASN A 101 14.72 -8.42 19.34
N SER A 102 15.60 -7.45 19.59
CA SER A 102 15.45 -6.53 20.74
C SER A 102 14.19 -5.68 20.66
N LEU A 103 13.82 -5.21 19.46
CA LEU A 103 12.59 -4.44 19.24
C LEU A 103 11.33 -5.31 19.40
N VAL A 104 11.38 -6.58 18.98
CA VAL A 104 10.26 -7.52 19.16
C VAL A 104 10.01 -7.77 20.64
N GLU A 105 11.06 -8.01 21.45
CA GLU A 105 10.88 -8.26 22.88
C GLU A 105 10.38 -7.02 23.61
N SER A 106 10.91 -5.83 23.29
CA SER A 106 10.43 -4.57 23.85
C SER A 106 8.93 -4.34 23.58
N ASN A 107 8.46 -4.65 22.37
CA ASN A 107 7.04 -4.54 22.03
C ASN A 107 6.15 -5.52 22.79
N LYS A 108 6.65 -6.73 23.05
CA LYS A 108 5.94 -7.75 23.82
C LYS A 108 5.78 -7.34 25.28
N ASP A 109 6.82 -6.75 25.86
CA ASP A 109 6.77 -6.20 27.22
C ASP A 109 5.77 -5.04 27.32
N LEU A 110 5.79 -4.11 26.36
CA LEU A 110 4.81 -3.02 26.31
C LEU A 110 3.36 -3.51 26.16
N LEU A 111 3.13 -4.58 25.39
CA LEU A 111 1.81 -5.19 25.27
C LEU A 111 1.35 -5.85 26.58
N ASN A 112 2.28 -6.46 27.31
CA ASN A 112 2.00 -7.04 28.62
C ASN A 112 1.69 -5.95 29.65
N ASP A 113 2.47 -4.87 29.70
CA ASP A 113 2.23 -3.75 30.60
C ASP A 113 0.90 -3.06 30.31
N LYS A 114 0.58 -2.84 29.02
CA LYS A 114 -0.74 -2.33 28.60
C LYS A 114 -1.88 -3.26 29.05
N SER A 115 -1.67 -4.57 29.03
CA SER A 115 -2.66 -5.54 29.48
C SER A 115 -2.82 -5.53 31.00
N ARG A 116 -1.74 -5.31 31.75
CA ARG A 116 -1.76 -5.15 33.21
C ARG A 116 -2.47 -3.86 33.63
N LEU A 117 -2.10 -2.73 33.02
CA LEU A 117 -2.73 -1.43 33.27
C LEU A 117 -4.23 -1.44 32.96
N ARG A 118 -4.64 -2.14 31.90
CA ARG A 118 -6.07 -2.33 31.59
C ARG A 118 -6.81 -3.13 32.66
N LYS A 119 -6.16 -4.13 33.25
CA LYS A 119 -6.75 -4.91 34.36
C LYS A 119 -6.81 -4.08 35.64
N GLU A 120 -5.76 -3.34 35.97
CA GLU A 120 -5.71 -2.49 37.18
C GLU A 120 -6.75 -1.38 37.14
N ASN A 121 -6.95 -0.72 36.00
CA ASN A 121 -8.00 0.29 35.80
C ASN A 121 -9.43 -0.30 35.77
N GLN A 122 -9.59 -1.62 35.72
CA GLN A 122 -10.91 -2.27 35.75
C GLN A 122 -11.39 -2.56 37.19
N TYR A 123 -10.50 -2.43 38.19
CA TYR A 123 -10.79 -2.66 39.61
C TYR A 123 -10.73 -1.36 40.46
N LEU A 124 -10.60 -0.20 39.81
CA LEU A 124 -10.80 1.14 40.39
C LEU A 124 -12.16 1.69 39.96
#